data_AF-A0A2N1NJQ8-F1
#
_entry.id   AF-A0A2N1NJQ8-F1
#
_cell.length_a   1.000
_cell.length_b   1.000
_cell.length_c   1.000
_cell.angle_alpha   90.00
_cell.angle_beta   90.00
_cell.angle_gamma   90.00
#
_symmetry.space_group_name_H-M   'P 1'
#
loop_
_entity.id
_entity.type
_entity.pdbx_description
1 polymer ?
#
loop_
_entity_poly.entity_id
_entity_poly.type
_entity_poly.pdbx_seq_one_letter_code
_entity_poly.pdbx_strand_id
1 'polypeptide(L)'
;MDYLVVAEKLKVLLENVHCNFKEISIFARINDAILKVIMEYASRKNSLKKLRYMNDKNVLYFYQPQLTTQILEEAKDLFIVEDSTEPFTKSFLKSIF
;
A
#
# COMPACT_ATOMS: atom_id res chain seq x y z
N MET A 1 12.64 -15.20 -0.59
CA MET A 1 11.56 -15.22 0.42
C MET A 1 10.25 -15.33 -0.32
N ASP A 2 9.38 -16.28 0.06
CA ASP A 2 8.08 -16.44 -0.57
C ASP A 2 7.22 -15.19 -0.40
N TYR A 3 6.76 -14.61 -1.52
CA TYR A 3 5.90 -13.44 -1.55
C TYR A 3 4.57 -13.66 -0.81
N LEU A 4 4.13 -14.92 -0.68
CA LEU A 4 2.95 -15.32 0.09
C LEU A 4 3.11 -15.04 1.59
N VAL A 5 4.29 -15.27 2.13
CA VAL A 5 4.57 -15.07 3.57
C VAL A 5 4.50 -13.59 3.95
N VAL A 6 4.80 -12.69 3.01
CA VAL A 6 4.73 -11.24 3.25
C VAL A 6 3.28 -10.77 3.38
N ALA A 7 2.38 -11.25 2.52
CA ALA A 7 0.97 -10.89 2.56
C ALA A 7 0.29 -11.41 3.84
N GLU A 8 0.58 -12.64 4.26
CA GLU A 8 0.06 -13.20 5.52
C GLU A 8 0.54 -12.40 6.74
N LYS A 9 1.83 -12.08 6.82
CA LYS A 9 2.37 -11.25 7.91
C LYS A 9 1.72 -9.87 7.94
N LEU A 10 1.52 -9.25 6.78
CA LEU A 10 0.83 -7.95 6.69
C LEU A 10 -0.61 -8.05 7.20
N LYS A 11 -1.34 -9.11 6.83
CA LYS A 11 -2.70 -9.34 7.30
C LYS A 11 -2.76 -9.43 8.82
N VAL A 12 -1.89 -10.26 9.43
CA VAL A 12 -1.81 -10.39 10.89
C VAL A 12 -1.49 -9.03 11.54
N LEU A 13 -0.58 -8.24 10.97
CA LEU A 13 -0.28 -6.91 11.50
C LEU A 13 -1.49 -5.98 11.45
N LEU A 14 -2.20 -5.92 10.30
CA LEU A 14 -3.36 -5.06 10.13
C LEU A 14 -4.56 -5.47 11.01
N GLU A 15 -4.72 -6.77 11.28
CA GLU A 15 -5.78 -7.28 12.17
C GLU A 15 -5.51 -6.95 13.65
N ASN A 16 -4.24 -6.89 14.05
CA ASN A 16 -3.85 -6.64 15.45
C ASN A 16 -3.64 -5.16 15.80
N VAL A 17 -3.69 -4.26 14.82
CA VAL A 17 -3.55 -2.84 15.09
C VAL A 17 -4.84 -2.27 15.70
N HIS A 18 -4.70 -1.61 16.84
CA HIS A 18 -5.81 -0.96 17.56
C HIS A 18 -6.20 0.41 17.01
N CYS A 19 -5.40 1.00 16.13
CA CYS A 19 -5.67 2.30 15.52
C CYS A 19 -6.06 2.18 14.04
N ASN A 20 -6.88 3.13 13.59
CA ASN A 20 -7.29 3.18 12.19
C ASN A 20 -6.24 3.92 11.36
N PHE A 21 -5.57 3.20 10.46
CA PHE A 21 -4.68 3.82 9.47
C PHE A 21 -5.47 4.69 8.49
N LYS A 22 -5.03 5.95 8.34
CA LYS A 22 -5.50 6.87 7.28
C LYS A 22 -4.65 6.78 6.02
N GLU A 23 -3.36 6.49 6.17
CA GLU A 23 -2.40 6.34 5.08
C GLU A 23 -1.51 5.12 5.35
N ILE A 24 -1.24 4.33 4.32
CA ILE A 24 -0.23 3.26 4.31
C ILE A 24 0.82 3.64 3.26
N SER A 25 2.09 3.62 3.64
CA SER A 25 3.22 3.90 2.74
C SER A 25 4.17 2.71 2.71
N ILE A 26 4.41 2.17 1.51
CA ILE A 26 5.27 1.00 1.31
C ILE A 26 6.45 1.42 0.44
N PHE A 27 7.61 1.54 1.07
CA PHE A 27 8.90 1.83 0.41
C PHE A 27 9.53 0.56 -0.17
N ALA A 28 8.72 -0.26 -0.83
CA ALA A 28 9.11 -1.51 -1.46
C ALA A 28 8.13 -1.85 -2.59
N ARG A 29 8.54 -2.78 -3.46
CA ARG A 29 7.65 -3.35 -4.48
C ARG A 29 6.50 -4.11 -3.83
N ILE A 30 5.29 -3.92 -4.33
CA ILE A 30 4.09 -4.65 -3.91
C ILE A 30 3.54 -5.45 -5.07
N ASN A 31 2.79 -6.50 -4.76
CA ASN A 31 2.08 -7.33 -5.71
C ASN A 31 0.59 -7.39 -5.37
N ASP A 32 -0.18 -8.09 -6.19
CA ASP A 32 -1.64 -8.18 -6.03
C ASP A 32 -2.05 -8.74 -4.67
N ALA A 33 -1.31 -9.72 -4.12
CA ALA A 33 -1.64 -10.31 -2.82
C ALA A 33 -1.53 -9.30 -1.68
N ILE A 34 -0.46 -8.49 -1.69
CA ILE A 34 -0.27 -7.41 -0.71
C ILE A 34 -1.37 -6.36 -0.85
N LEU A 35 -1.69 -5.95 -2.09
CA LEU A 35 -2.72 -4.94 -2.33
C LEU A 35 -4.11 -5.43 -1.90
N LYS A 36 -4.46 -6.70 -2.16
CA LYS A 36 -5.72 -7.31 -1.69
C LYS A 36 -5.87 -7.23 -0.18
N VAL A 37 -4.81 -7.55 0.57
CA VAL A 37 -4.82 -7.46 2.04
C VAL A 37 -5.09 -6.03 2.51
N ILE A 38 -4.50 -5.04 1.84
CA ILE A 38 -4.72 -3.61 2.15
C ILE A 38 -6.16 -3.19 1.82
N MET A 39 -6.68 -3.64 0.68
CA MET A 39 -8.07 -3.38 0.28
C MET A 39 -9.07 -4.01 1.25
N GLU A 40 -8.85 -5.27 1.66
CA GLU A 40 -9.68 -5.94 2.67
C GLU A 40 -9.69 -5.16 4.00
N TYR A 41 -8.52 -4.69 4.43
CA TYR A 41 -8.43 -3.83 5.61
C TYR A 41 -9.21 -2.52 5.42
N ALA A 42 -9.05 -1.86 4.26
CA ALA A 42 -9.72 -0.61 3.93
C ALA A 42 -11.25 -0.76 3.94
N SER A 43 -11.78 -1.82 3.32
CA SER A 43 -13.21 -2.11 3.28
C SER A 43 -13.78 -2.40 4.67
N ARG A 44 -13.02 -3.08 5.55
CA ARG A 44 -13.48 -3.41 6.91
C ARG A 44 -13.46 -2.22 7.86
N LYS A 45 -12.41 -1.39 7.80
CA LYS A 45 -12.23 -0.27 8.74
C LYS A 45 -12.78 1.06 8.23
N ASN A 46 -13.03 1.17 6.92
CA ASN A 46 -13.46 2.38 6.20
C ASN A 46 -12.65 3.64 6.57
N SER A 47 -11.37 3.45 6.91
CA SER A 47 -10.52 4.52 7.45
C SER A 47 -9.35 4.87 6.54
N LEU A 48 -8.95 3.94 5.68
CA LEU A 48 -7.83 4.13 4.78
C LEU A 48 -8.25 5.09 3.68
N LYS A 49 -7.53 6.21 3.57
CA LYS A 49 -7.77 7.24 2.55
C LYS A 49 -6.73 7.22 1.45
N LYS A 50 -5.53 6.71 1.76
CA LYS A 50 -4.38 6.81 0.88
C LYS A 50 -3.45 5.61 1.01
N LEU A 51 -3.05 5.07 -0.13
CA LEU A 51 -1.95 4.12 -0.27
C LEU A 51 -0.86 4.76 -1.11
N ARG A 52 0.36 4.80 -0.58
CA ARG A 52 1.56 5.16 -1.34
C ARG A 52 2.44 3.94 -1.46
N TYR A 53 2.92 3.65 -2.66
CA TYR A 53 3.92 2.62 -2.87
C TYR A 53 4.97 3.13 -3.84
N MET A 54 6.16 2.53 -3.78
CA MET A 54 7.24 2.82 -4.71
C MET A 54 7.33 1.68 -5.72
N ASN A 55 6.89 1.92 -6.95
CA ASN A 55 7.20 1.02 -8.05
C ASN A 55 8.57 1.39 -8.60
N ASP A 56 9.62 0.78 -8.06
CA ASP A 56 10.96 0.95 -8.64
C ASP A 56 11.00 0.30 -10.03
N LYS A 57 10.72 1.07 -11.08
CA LYS A 57 10.74 0.63 -12.48
C LYS A 57 12.16 0.42 -13.00
N ASN A 58 13.19 0.86 -12.26
CA ASN A 58 14.59 0.82 -12.70
C ASN A 58 15.29 -0.52 -12.41
N VAL A 59 14.73 -1.39 -11.56
CA VAL A 59 15.30 -2.73 -11.36
C VAL A 59 14.79 -3.69 -12.43
N LEU A 60 15.63 -3.95 -13.43
CA LEU A 60 15.48 -4.88 -14.56
C LEU A 60 15.37 -6.35 -14.14
N TYR A 61 14.41 -6.71 -13.28
CA TYR A 61 14.11 -8.11 -12.97
C TYR A 61 12.87 -8.54 -13.72
N PHE A 62 13.07 -9.27 -14.82
CA PHE A 62 12.07 -9.86 -15.71
C PHE A 62 11.07 -10.84 -15.05
N TYR A 63 11.22 -11.16 -13.76
CA TYR A 63 10.52 -12.27 -13.09
C TYR A 63 9.73 -11.87 -11.83
N GLN A 64 9.49 -10.58 -11.59
CA GLN A 64 8.77 -10.17 -10.39
C GLN A 64 7.32 -9.79 -10.66
N PRO A 65 6.37 -10.24 -9.80
CA PRO A 65 4.95 -9.97 -9.99
C PRO A 65 4.67 -8.47 -9.86
N GLN A 66 4.20 -7.90 -10.96
CA GLN A 66 3.73 -6.52 -11.02
C GLN A 66 2.27 -6.45 -10.60
N LEU A 67 1.84 -5.27 -10.14
CA LEU A 67 0.42 -5.01 -9.93
C LEU A 67 -0.33 -5.11 -11.25
N THR A 68 -1.38 -5.90 -11.29
CA THR A 68 -2.26 -5.92 -12.45
C THR A 68 -3.04 -4.61 -12.56
N THR A 69 -3.36 -4.18 -13.79
CA THR A 69 -4.17 -2.96 -14.00
C THR A 69 -5.51 -3.06 -13.30
N GLN A 70 -6.12 -4.25 -13.32
CA GLN A 70 -7.42 -4.49 -12.70
C GLN A 70 -7.41 -4.17 -11.20
N ILE A 71 -6.46 -4.73 -10.43
CA ILE A 71 -6.43 -4.51 -8.99
C ILE A 71 -6.12 -3.06 -8.62
N LEU A 72 -5.37 -2.36 -9.47
CA LEU A 72 -5.08 -0.93 -9.28
C LEU A 72 -6.34 -0.09 -9.43
N GLU A 73 -7.18 -0.37 -10.42
CA GLU A 73 -8.45 0.32 -10.58
C GLU A 73 -9.39 0.01 -9.40
N GLU A 74 -9.52 -1.26 -9.01
CA GLU A 74 -10.32 -1.63 -7.84
C GLU A 74 -9.83 -0.95 -6.54
N ALA A 75 -8.51 -0.78 -6.38
CA ALA A 75 -7.97 -0.06 -5.23
C ALA A 75 -8.25 1.44 -5.28
N LYS A 76 -8.21 2.07 -6.47
CA LYS A 76 -8.52 3.49 -6.66
C LYS A 76 -9.97 3.82 -6.34
N ASP A 77 -10.88 2.88 -6.52
CA ASP A 77 -12.29 3.02 -6.13
C ASP A 77 -12.46 3.08 -4.59
N LEU A 78 -11.51 2.51 -3.83
CA LEU A 78 -11.56 2.46 -2.37
C LEU A 78 -10.80 3.61 -1.70
N PHE A 79 -9.66 4.02 -2.26
CA PHE A 79 -8.79 5.04 -1.68
C PHE A 79 -7.82 5.62 -2.72
N ILE A 80 -7.16 6.72 -2.37
CA ILE A 80 -6.16 7.35 -3.24
C ILE A 80 -4.93 6.42 -3.36
N VAL A 81 -4.53 6.08 -4.58
CA VAL A 81 -3.35 5.25 -4.86
C VAL A 81 -2.28 6.11 -5.52
N GLU A 82 -1.11 6.24 -4.89
CA GLU A 82 0.03 7.03 -5.39
C GLU A 82 1.28 6.17 -5.56
N ASP A 83 1.82 6.14 -6.79
CA ASP A 83 3.16 5.65 -7.10
C ASP A 83 4.15 6.82 -6.93
N SER A 84 4.77 6.93 -5.75
CA SER A 84 5.64 8.06 -5.42
C SER A 84 6.90 7.62 -4.70
N THR A 85 8.02 8.16 -5.15
CA THR A 85 9.34 8.01 -4.55
C THR A 85 9.62 9.06 -3.47
N GLU A 86 8.73 10.03 -3.26
CA GLU A 86 8.95 11.09 -2.28
C GLU A 86 8.84 10.54 -0.85
N PRO A 87 9.93 10.64 -0.03
CA PRO A 87 9.84 10.35 1.38
C PRO A 87 8.85 11.31 2.07
N PHE A 88 8.36 10.89 3.24
CA PHE A 88 7.35 11.59 4.06
C PHE A 88 7.72 13.06 4.44
N THR A 89 8.90 13.56 4.08
CA THR A 89 9.43 14.88 4.44
C THR A 89 8.64 16.07 3.91
N LYS A 90 7.67 15.92 2.99
CA LYS A 90 6.57 16.89 2.84
C LYS A 90 5.52 16.63 3.92
N SER A 91 5.97 16.84 5.16
CA SER A 91 5.17 16.70 6.37
C SER A 91 3.87 17.48 6.22
N PHE A 92 2.79 16.84 6.63
CA PHE A 92 1.45 17.36 6.86
C PHE A 92 1.41 18.42 8.00
N LEU A 93 2.52 19.09 8.25
CA LEU A 93 2.63 20.31 9.05
C LEU A 93 2.92 21.46 8.08
N LYS A 94 1.94 21.78 7.24
CA LYS A 94 1.78 23.19 6.87
C LYS A 94 1.37 23.86 8.17
N SER A 95 2.38 24.39 8.88
CA SER A 95 2.28 25.15 10.12
C SER A 95 1.02 26.00 10.09
N ILE A 96 0.11 25.74 11.02
CA ILE A 96 -0.92 26.71 11.40
C ILE A 96 -0.29 27.58 12.48
N PHE A 97 0.76 28.29 12.11
CA PHE A 97 1.35 29.43 12.82
C PHE A 97 1.93 30.33 11.74
#